data_AF-A0A9W6THV1-F1
#
_entry.id   AF-A0A9W6THV1-F1
#
_cell.length_a   1.000
_cell.length_b   1.000
_cell.length_c   1.000
_cell.angle_alpha   90.00
_cell.angle_beta   90.00
_cell.angle_gamma   90.00
#
_symmetry.space_group_name_H-M   'P 1'
#
loop_
_entity.id
_entity.type
_entity.pdbx_description
1 polymer ?
#
loop_
_entity_poly.entity_id
_entity_poly.type
_entity_poly.pdbx_seq_one_letter_code
_entity_poly.pdbx_strand_id
1 'polypeptide(L)'
;MPDSDAKAVLERAARVLVFLVLNYVLASTGFVVILFGVAFSLGSLALCCLGVVVFQGLLYLAPLLARLDVALHNFVEPVEHKLYGQIPHYGDSEASMAKPSLAVLLYFSTAKLGVGVLSAMVVVIPFSMPIHALTSPPFRAEYFSEGWFNLSAFLVVATALLVSGFVAMPHVARLSCVTTRLLCREVFSSIYTRDYVPSAPEEPPMPSYGTKQPTQQV
;
A
#
# COMPACT_ATOMS: atom_id res chain seq x y z
N MET A 1 23.86 20.26 -18.19
CA MET A 1 22.56 20.60 -17.56
C MET A 1 21.45 19.58 -17.86
N PRO A 2 21.24 19.03 -19.08
CA PRO A 2 20.15 18.07 -19.34
C PRO A 2 20.30 16.70 -18.66
N ASP A 3 21.53 16.26 -18.34
CA ASP A 3 21.77 14.96 -17.71
C ASP A 3 21.30 14.87 -16.25
N SER A 4 21.16 16.00 -15.55
CA SER A 4 20.70 16.01 -14.16
C SER A 4 19.19 15.75 -14.07
N ASP A 5 18.43 16.33 -15.00
CA ASP A 5 16.97 16.23 -15.03
C ASP A 5 16.53 14.83 -15.48
N ALA A 6 17.22 14.26 -16.47
CA ALA A 6 16.95 12.90 -16.95
C ALA A 6 17.15 11.84 -15.84
N LYS A 7 18.21 11.99 -15.04
CA LYS A 7 18.49 11.08 -13.90
C LYS A 7 17.40 11.16 -12.84
N ALA A 8 16.94 12.36 -12.50
CA ALA A 8 15.87 12.56 -11.51
C ALA A 8 14.54 11.95 -11.97
N VAL A 9 14.20 12.10 -13.26
CA VAL A 9 13.00 11.48 -13.84
C VAL A 9 13.10 9.96 -13.81
N LEU A 10 14.26 9.40 -14.18
CA LEU A 10 14.48 7.95 -14.17
C LEU A 10 14.41 7.37 -12.75
N GLU A 11 15.02 8.03 -11.76
CA GLU A 11 14.94 7.59 -10.37
C GLU A 11 13.50 7.60 -9.86
N ARG A 12 12.73 8.65 -10.19
CA ARG A 12 11.31 8.74 -9.81
C ARG A 12 10.49 7.65 -10.48
N ALA A 13 10.70 7.40 -11.77
CA ALA A 13 10.01 6.34 -12.50
C ALA A 13 10.34 4.96 -11.93
N ALA A 14 11.62 4.69 -11.63
CA ALA A 14 12.06 3.45 -11.00
C ALA A 14 11.43 3.26 -9.61
N ARG A 15 11.36 4.32 -8.80
CA ARG A 15 10.70 4.28 -7.49
C ARG A 15 9.21 3.94 -7.61
N VAL A 16 8.50 4.56 -8.56
CA VAL A 16 7.09 4.26 -8.83
C VAL A 16 6.92 2.83 -9.34
N LEU A 17 7.81 2.34 -10.22
CA LEU A 17 7.78 0.97 -10.70
C LEU A 17 7.92 -0.04 -9.55
N VAL A 18 8.91 0.16 -8.67
CA VAL A 18 9.11 -0.68 -7.48
C VAL A 18 7.87 -0.65 -6.59
N PHE A 19 7.29 0.54 -6.38
CA PHE A 19 6.05 0.69 -5.63
C PHE A 19 4.90 -0.13 -6.25
N LEU A 20 4.66 -0.06 -7.55
CA LEU A 20 3.57 -0.77 -8.22
C LEU A 20 3.72 -2.30 -8.11
N VAL A 21 4.95 -2.79 -8.24
CA VAL A 21 5.26 -4.23 -8.07
C VAL A 21 4.99 -4.66 -6.63
N LEU A 22 5.54 -3.95 -5.64
CA LEU A 22 5.32 -4.26 -4.23
C LEU A 22 3.84 -4.12 -3.84
N ASN A 23 3.12 -3.16 -4.43
CA ASN A 23 1.69 -2.95 -4.21
C ASN A 23 0.87 -4.14 -4.67
N TYR A 24 1.18 -4.67 -5.87
CA TYR A 24 0.54 -5.89 -6.35
C TYR A 24 0.88 -7.10 -5.48
N VAL A 25 2.15 -7.28 -5.09
CA VAL A 25 2.57 -8.40 -4.23
C VAL A 25 1.87 -8.35 -2.87
N LEU A 26 1.83 -7.18 -2.24
CA LEU A 26 1.17 -6.99 -0.95
C LEU A 26 -0.35 -7.22 -1.05
N ALA A 27 -1.00 -6.66 -2.08
CA ALA A 27 -2.43 -6.80 -2.30
C ALA A 27 -2.83 -8.26 -2.59
N SER A 28 -2.11 -8.93 -3.48
CA SER A 28 -2.39 -10.33 -3.86
C SER A 28 -2.11 -11.30 -2.71
N THR A 29 -0.98 -11.15 -2.01
CA THR A 29 -0.65 -11.98 -0.84
C THR A 29 -1.68 -11.77 0.27
N GLY A 30 -2.02 -10.51 0.58
CA GLY A 30 -3.06 -10.18 1.55
C GLY A 30 -4.40 -10.82 1.18
N PHE A 31 -4.87 -10.65 -0.06
CA PHE A 31 -6.11 -11.25 -0.53
C PHE A 31 -6.12 -12.78 -0.40
N VAL A 32 -5.07 -13.46 -0.86
CA VAL A 32 -4.95 -14.92 -0.80
C VAL A 32 -5.02 -15.39 0.65
N VAL A 33 -4.21 -14.81 1.54
CA VAL A 33 -4.17 -15.20 2.96
C VAL A 33 -5.53 -14.97 3.63
N ILE A 34 -6.19 -13.85 3.34
CA ILE A 34 -7.50 -13.52 3.92
C ILE A 34 -8.59 -14.46 3.39
N LEU A 35 -8.65 -14.70 2.07
CA LEU A 35 -9.66 -15.54 1.45
C LEU A 35 -9.56 -16.98 1.97
N PHE A 36 -8.36 -17.57 1.92
CA PHE A 36 -8.14 -18.92 2.42
C PHE A 36 -8.30 -18.99 3.94
N GLY A 37 -7.83 -17.98 4.68
CA GLY A 37 -7.99 -17.93 6.12
C GLY A 37 -9.46 -17.88 6.54
N VAL A 38 -10.29 -17.06 5.89
CA VAL A 38 -11.72 -16.97 6.18
C VAL A 38 -12.43 -18.27 5.79
N ALA A 39 -12.15 -18.81 4.60
CA ALA A 39 -12.73 -20.08 4.17
C ALA A 39 -12.36 -21.24 5.12
N PHE A 40 -11.09 -21.31 5.55
CA PHE A 40 -10.61 -22.30 6.50
C PHE A 40 -11.23 -22.11 7.89
N SER A 41 -11.39 -20.86 8.33
CA SER A 41 -12.07 -20.53 9.59
C SER A 41 -13.51 -21.02 9.58
N LEU A 42 -14.26 -20.73 8.50
CA LEU A 42 -15.65 -21.15 8.34
C LEU A 42 -15.79 -22.67 8.22
N GLY A 43 -14.93 -23.32 7.42
CA GLY A 43 -14.93 -24.77 7.27
C GLY A 43 -14.57 -25.52 8.56
N SER A 44 -13.72 -24.92 9.40
CA SER A 44 -13.28 -25.49 10.67
C SER A 44 -14.14 -25.11 11.88
N LEU A 45 -15.25 -24.40 11.67
CA LEU A 45 -16.22 -24.10 12.75
C LEU A 45 -16.79 -25.38 13.37
N ALA A 46 -17.01 -26.42 12.55
CA ALA A 46 -17.52 -27.71 13.00
C ALA A 46 -16.50 -28.51 13.86
N LEU A 47 -15.21 -28.15 13.81
CA LEU A 47 -14.10 -28.91 14.43
C LEU A 47 -13.66 -28.32 15.79
N CYS A 48 -14.61 -27.96 16.67
CA CYS A 48 -14.33 -27.56 18.06
C CYS A 48 -13.36 -26.35 18.19
N CYS A 49 -13.87 -25.15 17.90
CA CYS A 49 -13.19 -23.84 18.13
C CYS A 49 -11.95 -23.54 17.26
N LEU A 50 -11.42 -24.50 16.49
CA LEU A 50 -10.26 -24.25 15.61
C LEU A 50 -10.51 -23.12 14.61
N GLY A 51 -11.73 -23.03 14.07
CA GLY A 51 -12.13 -21.92 13.20
C GLY A 51 -12.03 -20.53 13.86
N VAL A 52 -12.33 -20.43 15.16
CA VAL A 52 -12.23 -19.16 15.91
C VAL A 52 -10.77 -18.74 16.07
N VAL A 53 -9.88 -19.70 16.38
CA VAL A 53 -8.44 -19.44 16.54
C VAL A 53 -7.83 -18.92 15.24
N VAL A 54 -8.18 -19.53 14.10
CA VAL A 54 -7.71 -19.09 12.78
C VAL A 54 -8.21 -17.67 12.48
N PHE A 55 -9.50 -17.40 12.72
CA PHE A 55 -10.07 -16.08 12.48
C PHE A 55 -9.43 -15.01 13.37
N GLN A 56 -9.17 -15.33 14.64
CA GLN A 56 -8.44 -14.45 15.54
C GLN A 56 -7.02 -14.19 15.02
N GLY A 57 -6.35 -15.20 14.48
CA GLY A 57 -5.07 -15.05 13.79
C GLY A 57 -5.11 -14.07 12.61
N LEU A 58 -6.19 -14.09 11.80
CA LEU A 58 -6.38 -13.11 10.72
C LEU A 58 -6.57 -11.68 11.25
N LEU A 59 -7.30 -11.52 12.36
CA LEU A 59 -7.45 -10.21 13.01
C LEU A 59 -6.11 -9.70 13.56
N TYR A 60 -5.24 -10.59 14.07
CA TYR A 60 -3.87 -10.24 14.45
C TYR A 60 -3.00 -9.85 13.25
N LEU A 61 -3.22 -10.46 12.08
CA LEU A 61 -2.47 -10.15 10.85
C LEU A 61 -2.87 -8.80 10.23
N ALA A 62 -4.12 -8.38 10.39
CA ALA A 62 -4.64 -7.16 9.80
C ALA A 62 -3.82 -5.89 10.11
N PRO A 63 -3.47 -5.57 11.38
CA PRO A 63 -2.58 -4.44 11.69
C PRO A 63 -1.22 -4.52 11.00
N LEU A 64 -0.67 -5.72 10.80
CA LEU A 64 0.62 -5.91 10.12
C LEU A 64 0.49 -5.58 8.63
N LEU A 65 -0.57 -6.04 7.97
CA LEU A 65 -0.87 -5.67 6.59
C LEU A 65 -1.05 -4.16 6.43
N ALA A 66 -1.77 -3.51 7.35
CA ALA A 66 -1.93 -2.06 7.34
C ALA A 66 -0.60 -1.32 7.52
N ARG A 67 0.30 -1.79 8.39
CA ARG A 67 1.64 -1.19 8.58
C ARG A 67 2.51 -1.33 7.33
N LEU A 68 2.49 -2.49 6.69
CA LEU A 68 3.19 -2.69 5.42
C LEU A 68 2.64 -1.78 4.33
N ASP A 69 1.32 -1.59 4.29
CA ASP A 69 0.69 -0.70 3.32
C ASP A 69 1.05 0.77 3.53
N VAL A 70 1.07 1.22 4.79
CA VAL A 70 1.53 2.57 5.16
C VAL A 70 3.01 2.76 4.83
N ALA A 71 3.86 1.76 5.09
CA ALA A 71 5.27 1.81 4.72
C ALA A 71 5.45 1.94 3.20
N LEU A 72 4.64 1.20 2.43
CA LEU A 72 4.64 1.27 0.98
C LEU A 72 4.14 2.63 0.46
N HIS A 73 3.08 3.18 1.05
CA HIS A 73 2.62 4.56 0.78
C HIS A 73 3.74 5.57 1.03
N ASN A 74 4.39 5.50 2.20
CA ASN A 74 5.47 6.41 2.58
C ASN A 74 6.74 6.30 1.72
N PHE A 75 6.90 5.20 0.99
CA PHE A 75 8.03 4.99 0.07
C PHE A 75 7.92 5.85 -1.19
N VAL A 76 6.72 6.00 -1.75
CA VAL A 76 6.50 6.75 -3.00
C VAL A 76 6.10 8.21 -2.76
N GLU A 77 5.43 8.47 -1.64
CA GLU A 77 4.82 9.76 -1.36
C GLU A 77 5.85 10.80 -0.83
N PRO A 78 5.75 12.08 -1.24
CA PRO A 78 6.64 13.13 -0.74
C PRO A 78 6.44 13.40 0.75
N VAL A 79 7.42 14.06 1.39
CA VAL A 79 7.55 14.18 2.86
C VAL A 79 6.31 14.79 3.53
N GLU A 80 5.63 15.70 2.84
CA GLU A 80 4.44 16.42 3.31
C GLU A 80 3.23 15.48 3.46
N HIS A 81 3.14 14.47 2.60
CA HIS A 81 1.99 13.57 2.49
C HIS A 81 2.27 12.18 3.10
N LYS A 82 3.40 12.04 3.80
CA LYS A 82 3.71 10.84 4.58
C LYS A 82 2.74 10.69 5.75
N LEU A 83 2.35 9.46 5.99
CA LEU A 83 1.50 9.05 7.09
C LEU A 83 2.40 8.70 8.29
N TYR A 84 2.14 9.34 9.42
CA TYR A 84 2.82 9.13 10.70
C TYR A 84 1.81 8.68 11.75
N GLY A 85 2.30 8.04 12.80
CA GLY A 85 1.47 7.54 13.89
C GLY A 85 1.68 6.05 14.13
N GLN A 86 0.97 5.55 15.14
CA GLN A 86 1.07 4.16 15.57
C GLN A 86 -0.23 3.43 15.25
N ILE A 87 -0.13 2.38 14.44
CA ILE A 87 -1.22 1.41 14.27
C ILE A 87 -1.20 0.53 15.52
N PRO A 88 -2.20 0.60 16.41
CA PRO A 88 -2.20 -0.17 17.65
C PRO A 88 -2.18 -1.68 17.38
N HIS A 89 -1.58 -2.47 18.27
CA HIS A 89 -1.57 -3.93 18.13
C HIS A 89 -2.95 -4.50 18.48
N TYR A 90 -3.35 -5.56 17.78
CA TYR A 90 -4.56 -6.30 18.15
C TYR A 90 -4.34 -6.95 19.53
N GLY A 91 -5.20 -6.65 20.50
CA GLY A 91 -5.08 -7.11 21.89
C GLY A 91 -4.78 -6.04 22.95
N ASP A 92 -4.36 -4.83 22.55
CA ASP A 92 -4.03 -3.75 23.52
C ASP A 92 -5.27 -3.06 24.14
N SER A 93 -6.48 -3.32 23.64
CA SER A 93 -7.75 -2.81 24.19
C SER A 93 -8.92 -3.69 23.74
N GLU A 94 -9.51 -4.44 24.68
CA GLU A 94 -10.31 -5.65 24.43
C GLU A 94 -11.67 -5.44 23.70
N ALA A 95 -12.18 -4.21 23.53
CA ALA A 95 -13.56 -4.02 23.04
C ALA A 95 -13.71 -3.20 21.73
N SER A 96 -12.75 -2.37 21.32
CA SER A 96 -12.97 -1.43 20.19
C SER A 96 -12.22 -1.77 18.89
N MET A 97 -11.38 -2.81 18.87
CA MET A 97 -10.40 -3.06 17.80
C MET A 97 -10.77 -4.14 16.78
N ALA A 98 -11.83 -4.93 17.05
CA ALA A 98 -12.36 -5.88 16.06
C ALA A 98 -12.87 -5.18 14.80
N LYS A 99 -13.48 -3.99 14.96
CA LYS A 99 -13.98 -3.15 13.85
C LYS A 99 -12.84 -2.69 12.93
N PRO A 100 -11.76 -2.05 13.43
CA PRO A 100 -10.60 -1.69 12.62
C PRO A 100 -9.96 -2.87 11.88
N SER A 101 -9.75 -3.99 12.57
CA SER A 101 -9.07 -5.15 11.99
C SER A 101 -9.92 -5.77 10.87
N LEU A 102 -11.23 -5.90 11.08
CA LEU A 102 -12.17 -6.36 10.05
C LEU A 102 -12.22 -5.39 8.86
N ALA A 103 -12.22 -4.08 9.10
CA ALA A 103 -12.18 -3.08 8.03
C ALA A 103 -10.92 -3.21 7.18
N VAL A 104 -9.76 -3.48 7.78
CA VAL A 104 -8.51 -3.74 7.05
C VAL A 104 -8.60 -5.04 6.25
N LEU A 105 -9.16 -6.11 6.82
CA LEU A 105 -9.37 -7.37 6.07
C LEU A 105 -10.26 -7.14 4.83
N LEU A 106 -11.37 -6.42 5.00
CA LEU A 106 -12.27 -6.06 3.90
C LEU A 106 -11.58 -5.17 2.85
N TYR A 107 -10.77 -4.21 3.30
CA TYR A 107 -9.99 -3.35 2.42
C TYR A 107 -9.02 -4.16 1.57
N PHE A 108 -8.27 -5.06 2.18
CA PHE A 108 -7.34 -5.93 1.47
C PHE A 108 -8.04 -6.89 0.53
N SER A 109 -9.24 -7.35 0.89
CA SER A 109 -10.01 -8.26 0.04
C SER A 109 -10.74 -7.58 -1.12
N THR A 110 -10.88 -6.26 -1.11
CA THR A 110 -11.66 -5.51 -2.11
C THR A 110 -10.85 -4.40 -2.78
N ALA A 111 -10.83 -3.20 -2.18
CA ALA A 111 -10.23 -2.01 -2.76
C ALA A 111 -8.74 -2.18 -3.02
N LYS A 112 -7.98 -2.74 -2.06
CA LYS A 112 -6.54 -2.94 -2.23
C LYS A 112 -6.25 -3.93 -3.36
N LEU A 113 -6.99 -5.03 -3.43
CA LEU A 113 -6.85 -5.99 -4.52
C LEU A 113 -7.09 -5.33 -5.87
N GLY A 114 -8.17 -4.55 -6.01
CA GLY A 114 -8.47 -3.84 -7.26
C GLY A 114 -7.33 -2.91 -7.70
N VAL A 115 -6.80 -2.10 -6.77
CA VAL A 115 -5.67 -1.21 -7.08
C VAL A 115 -4.36 -1.98 -7.30
N GLY A 116 -4.14 -3.09 -6.59
CA GLY A 116 -3.02 -3.99 -6.81
C GLY A 116 -3.04 -4.62 -8.20
N VAL A 117 -4.20 -5.10 -8.66
CA VAL A 117 -4.38 -5.63 -10.01
C VAL A 117 -4.15 -4.54 -11.05
N LEU A 118 -4.69 -3.33 -10.86
CA LEU A 118 -4.39 -2.19 -11.73
C LEU A 118 -2.89 -1.88 -11.79
N SER A 119 -2.19 -2.00 -10.65
CA SER A 119 -0.73 -1.81 -10.58
C SER A 119 0.00 -2.85 -11.42
N ALA A 120 -0.41 -4.13 -11.34
CA ALA A 120 0.13 -5.18 -12.18
C ALA A 120 -0.18 -4.95 -13.67
N MET A 121 -1.40 -4.56 -14.03
CA MET A 121 -1.78 -4.33 -15.43
C MET A 121 -0.91 -3.24 -16.07
N VAL A 122 -0.69 -2.13 -15.37
CA VAL A 122 0.14 -1.01 -15.88
C VAL A 122 1.62 -1.40 -16.00
N VAL A 123 2.09 -2.40 -15.27
CA VAL A 123 3.47 -2.90 -15.40
C VAL A 123 3.57 -4.04 -16.42
N VAL A 124 2.63 -4.99 -16.43
CA VAL A 124 2.72 -6.18 -17.28
C VAL A 124 2.37 -5.86 -18.72
N ILE A 125 1.29 -5.10 -18.98
CA ILE A 125 0.83 -4.84 -20.36
C ILE A 125 1.94 -4.16 -21.19
N PRO A 126 2.59 -3.08 -20.74
CA PRO A 126 3.60 -2.39 -21.55
C PRO A 126 4.88 -3.19 -21.77
N PHE A 127 5.27 -4.00 -20.78
CA PHE A 127 6.55 -4.70 -20.80
C PHE A 127 6.45 -6.13 -21.35
N SER A 128 5.26 -6.74 -21.37
CA SER A 128 5.04 -8.13 -21.83
C SER A 128 5.53 -8.36 -23.26
N MET A 129 5.12 -7.53 -24.21
CA MET A 129 5.47 -7.64 -25.63
C MET A 129 6.99 -7.46 -25.89
N PRO A 130 7.65 -6.39 -25.40
CA PRO A 130 9.10 -6.25 -25.50
C PRO A 130 9.86 -7.41 -24.87
N ILE A 131 9.47 -7.85 -23.66
CA ILE A 131 10.14 -8.97 -22.98
C ILE A 131 9.98 -10.25 -23.79
N HIS A 132 8.78 -10.54 -24.31
CA HIS A 132 8.55 -11.72 -25.12
C HIS A 132 9.40 -11.72 -26.41
N ALA A 133 9.47 -10.59 -27.10
CA ALA A 133 10.30 -10.43 -28.29
C ALA A 133 11.80 -10.61 -27.99
N LEU A 134 12.28 -10.18 -26.82
CA LEU A 134 13.68 -10.35 -26.41
C LEU A 134 14.01 -11.79 -26.00
N THR A 135 13.06 -12.47 -25.36
CA THR A 135 13.27 -13.80 -24.74
C THR A 135 12.94 -14.97 -25.67
N SER A 136 12.17 -14.76 -26.74
CA SER A 136 11.69 -15.82 -27.63
C SER A 136 12.33 -15.72 -29.03
N PRO A 137 13.39 -16.51 -29.30
CA PRO A 137 13.92 -16.69 -30.65
C PRO A 137 12.89 -17.08 -31.72
N PRO A 138 11.95 -18.03 -31.48
CA PRO A 138 10.98 -18.42 -32.52
C PRO A 138 10.01 -17.27 -32.84
N PHE A 139 9.64 -16.46 -31.86
CA PHE A 139 8.81 -15.26 -32.10
C PHE A 139 9.52 -14.27 -33.04
N ARG A 140 10.81 -14.02 -32.81
CA ARG A 140 11.59 -13.13 -33.68
C ARG A 140 11.75 -13.67 -35.09
N ALA A 141 11.97 -14.98 -35.22
CA ALA A 141 12.06 -15.62 -36.52
C ALA A 141 10.75 -15.42 -37.29
N GLU A 142 9.62 -15.81 -36.70
CA GLU A 142 8.30 -15.73 -37.35
C GLU A 142 7.89 -14.28 -37.71
N TYR A 143 7.95 -13.37 -36.73
CA TYR A 143 7.39 -12.03 -36.91
C TYR A 143 8.35 -11.04 -37.57
N PHE A 144 9.67 -11.27 -37.50
CA PHE A 144 10.65 -10.32 -38.06
C PHE A 144 11.33 -10.83 -39.36
N SER A 145 11.19 -12.11 -39.74
CA SER A 145 11.75 -12.59 -41.02
C SER A 145 10.94 -12.16 -42.24
N GLU A 146 9.63 -11.94 -42.11
CA GLU A 146 8.72 -11.65 -43.24
C GLU A 146 8.80 -10.22 -43.80
N GLY A 147 9.63 -9.33 -43.21
CA GLY A 147 9.95 -8.03 -43.78
C GLY A 147 9.93 -6.85 -42.79
N TRP A 148 10.40 -5.68 -43.26
CA TRP A 148 10.53 -4.47 -42.45
C TRP A 148 9.20 -3.96 -41.87
N PHE A 149 8.08 -4.22 -42.56
CA PHE A 149 6.77 -3.74 -42.13
C PHE A 149 6.36 -4.31 -40.76
N ASN A 150 6.47 -5.63 -40.55
CA ASN A 150 6.11 -6.28 -39.28
C ASN A 150 6.98 -5.79 -38.12
N LEU A 151 8.28 -5.62 -38.36
CA LEU A 151 9.20 -5.04 -37.39
C LEU A 151 8.80 -3.61 -37.03
N SER A 152 8.49 -2.77 -38.03
CA SER A 152 8.10 -1.38 -37.79
C SER A 152 6.77 -1.26 -37.04
N ALA A 153 5.78 -2.08 -37.38
CA ALA A 153 4.50 -2.14 -36.68
C ALA A 153 4.69 -2.59 -35.23
N PHE A 154 5.50 -3.61 -34.99
CA PHE A 154 5.86 -4.06 -33.65
C PHE A 154 6.50 -2.93 -32.83
N LEU A 155 7.49 -2.23 -33.38
CA LEU A 155 8.16 -1.13 -32.70
C LEU A 155 7.19 0.01 -32.35
N VAL A 156 6.30 0.38 -33.27
CA VAL A 156 5.29 1.43 -33.04
C VAL A 156 4.35 1.03 -31.91
N VAL A 157 3.79 -0.19 -31.95
CA VAL A 157 2.87 -0.68 -30.92
C VAL A 157 3.57 -0.82 -29.56
N ALA A 158 4.76 -1.41 -29.53
CA ALA A 158 5.54 -1.57 -28.31
C ALA A 158 5.89 -0.22 -27.69
N THR A 159 6.30 0.76 -28.50
CA THR A 159 6.61 2.11 -28.04
C THR A 159 5.36 2.82 -27.52
N ALA A 160 4.23 2.72 -28.22
CA ALA A 160 2.95 3.30 -27.77
C ALA A 160 2.47 2.70 -26.45
N LEU A 161 2.62 1.37 -26.28
CA LEU A 161 2.31 0.70 -25.02
C LEU A 161 3.24 1.12 -23.89
N LEU A 162 4.55 1.21 -24.13
CA LEU A 162 5.51 1.71 -23.15
C LEU A 162 5.19 3.14 -22.72
N VAL A 163 4.97 4.05 -23.67
CA VAL A 163 4.62 5.45 -23.39
C VAL A 163 3.33 5.54 -22.59
N SER A 164 2.27 4.82 -22.99
CA SER A 164 1.00 4.82 -22.25
C SER A 164 1.15 4.22 -20.85
N GLY A 165 1.95 3.18 -20.69
CA GLY A 165 2.33 2.60 -19.40
C GLY A 165 3.01 3.62 -18.49
N PHE A 166 4.07 4.27 -18.97
CA PHE A 166 4.80 5.30 -18.22
C PHE A 166 3.91 6.47 -17.79
N VAL A 167 2.98 6.90 -18.65
CA VAL A 167 2.00 7.94 -18.31
C VAL A 167 1.01 7.43 -17.26
N ALA A 168 0.56 6.17 -17.34
CA ALA A 168 -0.42 5.60 -16.41
C ALA A 168 0.15 5.28 -15.02
N MET A 169 1.42 4.91 -14.91
CA MET A 169 2.10 4.55 -13.65
C MET A 169 1.86 5.53 -12.49
N PRO A 170 2.12 6.85 -12.63
CA PRO A 170 1.90 7.80 -11.54
C PRO A 170 0.43 7.94 -11.14
N HIS A 171 -0.51 7.76 -12.08
CA HIS A 171 -1.94 7.81 -11.78
C HIS A 171 -2.39 6.63 -10.93
N VAL A 172 -1.94 5.41 -11.27
CA VAL A 172 -2.25 4.21 -10.47
C VAL A 172 -1.56 4.26 -9.11
N ALA A 173 -0.32 4.74 -9.05
CA ALA A 173 0.36 4.94 -7.77
C ALA A 173 -0.39 5.92 -6.87
N ARG A 174 -0.83 7.06 -7.43
CA ARG A 174 -1.65 8.03 -6.72
C ARG A 174 -2.98 7.45 -6.24
N LEU A 175 -3.65 6.64 -7.08
CA LEU A 175 -4.89 5.96 -6.69
C LEU A 175 -4.65 5.07 -5.46
N SER A 176 -3.55 4.30 -5.45
CA SER A 176 -3.16 3.48 -4.30
C SER A 176 -2.93 4.33 -3.06
N CYS A 177 -2.13 5.40 -3.16
CA CYS A 177 -1.88 6.31 -2.03
C CYS A 177 -3.16 6.94 -1.48
N VAL A 178 -4.09 7.36 -2.35
CA VAL A 178 -5.40 7.90 -1.95
C VAL A 178 -6.19 6.84 -1.19
N THR A 179 -6.25 5.61 -1.68
CA THR A 179 -7.00 4.54 -1.01
C THR A 179 -6.41 4.18 0.36
N THR A 180 -5.09 4.11 0.48
CA THR A 180 -4.41 3.85 1.76
C THR A 180 -4.66 5.00 2.74
N ARG A 181 -4.61 6.25 2.29
CA ARG A 181 -4.91 7.43 3.13
C ARG A 181 -6.37 7.46 3.60
N LEU A 182 -7.32 7.12 2.72
CA LEU A 182 -8.74 7.04 3.09
C LEU A 182 -8.98 5.96 4.13
N LEU A 183 -8.40 4.77 3.94
CA LEU A 183 -8.45 3.71 4.95
C LEU A 183 -7.89 4.20 6.28
N CYS A 184 -6.68 4.78 6.26
CA CYS A 184 -6.01 5.21 7.49
C CYS A 184 -6.83 6.25 8.24
N ARG A 185 -7.42 7.22 7.53
CA ARG A 185 -8.25 8.27 8.13
C ARG A 185 -9.54 7.72 8.74
N GLU A 186 -10.17 6.74 8.10
CA GLU A 186 -11.44 6.19 8.56
C GLU A 186 -11.26 5.17 9.69
N VAL A 187 -10.18 4.40 9.64
CA VAL A 187 -9.96 3.25 10.52
C VAL A 187 -9.07 3.58 11.72
N PHE A 188 -8.08 4.47 11.54
CA PHE A 188 -7.07 4.76 12.55
C PHE A 188 -7.05 6.26 12.89
N SER A 189 -7.68 6.63 13.99
CA SER A 189 -7.68 8.02 14.50
C SER A 189 -6.29 8.51 14.93
N SER A 190 -5.35 7.61 15.20
CA SER A 190 -3.97 7.90 15.61
C SER A 190 -3.02 8.19 14.44
N ILE A 191 -3.43 7.96 13.19
CA ILE A 191 -2.61 8.23 12.01
C ILE A 191 -2.90 9.64 11.52
N TYR A 192 -1.84 10.43 11.35
CA TYR A 192 -1.92 11.80 10.86
C TYR A 192 -0.88 12.07 9.76
N THR A 193 -1.19 13.01 8.89
CA THR A 193 -0.22 13.63 7.97
C THR A 193 0.49 14.77 8.68
N ARG A 194 1.71 15.13 8.25
CA ARG A 194 2.54 16.16 8.90
C ARG A 194 1.82 17.50 9.15
N ASP A 195 0.87 17.87 8.30
CA ASP A 195 0.09 19.11 8.42
C ASP A 195 -1.04 19.05 9.47
N TYR A 196 -1.31 17.87 10.03
CA TYR A 196 -2.30 17.66 11.07
C TYR A 196 -1.58 17.32 12.38
N VAL A 197 -1.14 18.34 13.11
CA VAL A 197 -0.81 18.19 14.54
C VAL A 197 -2.14 18.36 15.27
N PRO A 198 -2.68 17.32 15.94
CA PRO A 198 -3.80 17.53 16.84
C PRO A 198 -3.33 18.51 17.92
N SER A 199 -3.93 19.70 17.95
CA SER A 199 -3.81 20.57 19.12
C SER A 199 -4.22 19.74 20.32
N ALA A 200 -3.30 19.50 21.25
CA ALA A 200 -3.64 18.82 22.51
C ALA A 200 -4.86 19.52 23.11
N PRO A 201 -5.82 18.79 23.69
CA PRO A 201 -6.88 19.44 24.45
C PRO A 201 -6.21 20.28 25.53
N GLU A 202 -6.51 21.59 25.57
CA GLU A 202 -6.13 22.46 26.66
C GLU A 202 -6.63 21.83 27.96
N GLU A 203 -5.73 21.24 28.75
CA GLU A 203 -6.02 20.97 30.14
C GLU A 203 -6.35 22.33 30.79
N PRO A 204 -7.51 22.48 31.46
CA PRO A 204 -7.81 23.71 32.17
C PRO A 204 -6.71 23.97 33.20
N PRO A 205 -6.27 25.24 33.37
CA PRO A 205 -5.15 25.55 34.25
C PRO A 205 -5.46 25.09 35.67
N MET A 206 -4.72 24.09 36.15
CA MET A 206 -4.80 23.69 37.55
C MET A 206 -4.37 24.88 38.44
N PRO A 207 -5.19 25.30 39.42
CA PRO A 207 -4.80 26.34 40.34
C PRO A 207 -3.71 25.82 41.28
N SER A 208 -2.49 26.30 41.08
CA SER A 208 -1.36 26.13 42.00
C SER A 208 -1.63 26.90 43.31
N TYR A 209 -2.23 26.23 44.30
CA TYR A 209 -2.26 26.75 45.67
C TYR A 209 -0.87 26.59 46.32
N GLY A 210 -0.08 27.67 46.28
CA GLY A 210 1.17 27.77 47.02
C GLY A 210 0.91 27.97 48.51
N THR A 211 1.31 27.00 49.33
CA THR A 211 1.41 27.15 50.79
C THR A 211 2.81 27.66 51.13
N LYS A 212 2.92 28.93 51.55
CA LYS A 212 4.13 29.45 52.20
C LYS A 212 4.04 29.11 53.69
N GLN A 213 4.91 28.23 54.16
CA GLN A 213 5.17 28.02 55.59
C GLN A 213 6.53 28.66 55.90
N PRO A 214 6.63 29.67 56.77
CA PRO A 214 7.90 30.08 57.34
C PRO A 214 8.15 29.33 58.65
N THR A 215 9.16 28.47 58.63
CA THR A 215 9.79 27.85 59.80
C THR A 215 10.44 28.97 60.63
N GLN A 216 9.97 29.17 61.86
CA GLN A 216 10.60 30.07 62.83
C GLN A 216 11.64 29.25 63.61
N GLN A 217 12.92 29.64 63.52
CA GLN A 217 14.00 29.15 64.38
C GLN A 217 14.74 30.33 65.00
N VAL A 218 14.99 30.18 66.30
CA VAL A 218 15.69 31.02 67.29
C VAL A 218 14.86 32.13 67.94
#